data_AF-A0A9X8DWE3-F1
#
_entry.id   AF-A0A9X8DWE3-F1
#
_cell.length_a   1.000
_cell.length_b   1.000
_cell.length_c   1.000
_cell.angle_alpha   90.00
_cell.angle_beta   90.00
_cell.angle_gamma   90.00
#
_symmetry.space_group_name_H-M   'P 1'
#
loop_
_entity.id
_entity.type
_entity.pdbx_description
1 polymer ?
#
loop_
_entity_poly.entity_id
_entity_poly.type
_entity_poly.pdbx_seq_one_letter_code
_entity_poly.pdbx_strand_id
1 'polypeptide(L)'
;MKMVSSGNLIVWDTTSGSIIARFSQKTYSREVQVFNGRAIGAGSIGNIALENAASFSVAPGGLPYKIAVFVPEKKGKPASVRIFPFPPNAAQSHVAFKSFYKAQDVKMKWAPNGSALIIETSTDVDTSGKSYYGETNLFYVQSIPLTKEGTVHDVQWDPTSKGFVVIAGAMPSNATVSRDHMT
;
A
#
# COMPACT_ATOMS: atom_id res chain seq x y z
N MET A 1 0.81 13.25 -39.32
CA MET A 1 1.77 13.70 -38.29
C MET A 1 1.23 13.24 -36.94
N LYS A 2 1.76 12.15 -36.37
CA LYS A 2 1.26 11.59 -35.11
C LYS A 2 1.78 12.49 -33.98
N MET A 3 0.89 13.17 -33.27
CA MET A 3 1.29 14.00 -32.13
C MET A 3 2.03 13.13 -31.12
N VAL A 4 3.31 13.42 -30.91
CA VAL A 4 4.10 12.76 -29.86
C VAL A 4 3.49 13.21 -28.54
N SER A 5 2.97 12.25 -27.76
CA SER A 5 2.39 12.50 -26.44
C SER A 5 3.35 13.35 -25.59
N SER A 6 2.92 14.55 -25.23
CA SER A 6 3.64 15.55 -24.40
C SER A 6 3.69 15.16 -22.91
N GLY A 7 3.92 13.88 -22.60
CA GLY A 7 4.04 13.40 -21.23
C GLY A 7 5.31 13.92 -20.53
N ASN A 8 5.15 14.40 -19.30
CA ASN A 8 6.24 14.93 -18.46
C ASN A 8 6.95 13.83 -17.63
N LEU A 9 6.36 12.65 -17.49
CA LEU A 9 7.00 11.48 -16.89
C LEU A 9 7.56 10.58 -18.00
N ILE A 10 8.86 10.32 -17.98
CA ILE A 10 9.56 9.58 -19.03
C ILE A 10 10.14 8.29 -18.45
N VAL A 11 9.88 7.17 -19.11
CA VAL A 11 10.48 5.87 -18.78
C VAL A 11 11.56 5.56 -19.81
N TRP A 12 12.75 5.25 -19.32
CA TRP A 12 13.93 4.97 -20.12
C TRP A 12 14.34 3.51 -19.96
N ASP A 13 14.90 2.94 -21.03
CA ASP A 13 15.64 1.69 -20.96
C ASP A 13 17.03 1.97 -20.40
N THR A 14 17.40 1.32 -19.29
CA THR A 14 18.69 1.59 -18.63
C THR A 14 19.89 1.02 -19.38
N THR A 15 19.68 0.07 -20.29
CA THR A 15 20.76 -0.58 -21.03
C THR A 15 21.12 0.20 -22.30
N SER A 16 20.09 0.66 -23.03
CA SER A 16 20.22 1.35 -24.31
C SER A 16 20.08 2.87 -24.20
N GLY A 17 19.60 3.40 -23.06
CA GLY A 17 19.33 4.82 -22.87
C GLY A 17 18.13 5.35 -23.67
N SER A 18 17.38 4.46 -24.34
CA SER A 18 16.25 4.86 -25.19
C SER A 18 14.99 5.16 -24.39
N ILE A 19 14.14 6.06 -24.88
CA ILE A 19 12.83 6.33 -24.29
C ILE A 19 11.89 5.18 -24.65
N ILE A 20 11.34 4.50 -23.64
CA ILE A 20 10.35 3.42 -23.81
C ILE A 20 8.93 3.99 -23.80
N ALA A 21 8.65 4.95 -22.90
CA ALA A 21 7.30 5.49 -22.73
C ALA A 21 7.29 6.91 -22.17
N ARG A 22 6.19 7.62 -22.43
CA ARG A 22 5.88 8.94 -21.86
C ARG A 22 4.48 8.94 -21.27
N PHE A 23 4.36 9.43 -20.05
CA PHE A 23 3.10 9.57 -19.33
C PHE A 23 2.88 11.02 -18.91
N SER A 24 1.63 11.45 -18.90
CA SER A 24 1.24 12.72 -18.28
C SER A 24 0.93 12.47 -16.82
N GLN A 25 1.67 13.11 -15.92
CA GLN A 25 1.37 13.11 -14.51
C GLN A 25 0.09 13.92 -14.27
N LYS A 26 -0.86 13.33 -13.54
CA LYS A 26 -2.10 13.99 -13.14
C LYS A 26 -2.14 14.08 -11.62
N THR A 27 -2.56 15.22 -11.09
CA THR A 27 -2.76 15.41 -9.64
C THR A 27 -3.95 14.59 -9.11
N TYR A 28 -4.89 14.22 -9.99
CA TYR A 28 -6.05 13.40 -9.64
C TYR A 28 -6.29 12.32 -10.70
N SER A 29 -6.49 11.08 -10.25
CA SER A 29 -6.94 9.97 -11.08
C SER A 29 -8.13 9.28 -10.42
N ARG A 30 -9.01 8.72 -11.25
CA ARG A 30 -10.13 7.85 -10.82
C ARG A 30 -9.75 6.37 -10.78
N GLU A 31 -8.56 6.04 -11.29
CA GLU A 31 -8.09 4.68 -11.41
C GLU A 31 -6.58 4.59 -11.23
N VAL A 32 -6.13 3.39 -10.84
CA VAL A 32 -4.73 2.98 -10.93
C VAL A 32 -4.59 2.07 -12.15
N GLN A 33 -3.79 2.52 -13.11
CA GLN A 33 -3.50 1.75 -14.33
C GLN A 33 -2.23 0.92 -14.12
N VAL A 34 -2.26 -0.32 -14.62
CA VAL A 34 -1.13 -1.23 -14.51
C VAL A 34 -0.59 -1.53 -15.89
N PHE A 35 0.72 -1.40 -16.07
CA PHE A 35 1.40 -1.60 -17.34
C PHE A 35 2.35 -2.80 -17.26
N ASN A 36 2.56 -3.50 -18.38
CA ASN A 36 3.58 -4.52 -18.45
C ASN A 36 4.97 -3.88 -18.60
N GLY A 37 5.84 -4.02 -17.60
CA GLY A 37 7.17 -3.44 -17.60
C GLY A 37 8.05 -3.86 -18.79
N ARG A 38 7.83 -5.04 -19.37
CA ARG A 38 8.57 -5.52 -20.57
C ARG A 38 8.00 -4.98 -21.88
N ALA A 39 6.79 -4.44 -21.86
CA ALA A 39 6.06 -4.00 -23.05
C ALA A 39 5.19 -2.78 -22.73
N ILE A 40 5.77 -1.76 -22.10
CA ILE A 40 5.02 -0.60 -21.58
C ILE A 40 4.24 0.11 -22.70
N GLY A 41 4.82 0.17 -23.91
CA GLY A 41 4.19 0.77 -25.09
C GLY A 41 2.95 0.02 -25.61
N ALA A 42 2.68 -1.21 -25.15
CA ALA A 42 1.49 -1.97 -25.53
C ALA A 42 0.21 -1.47 -24.83
N GLY A 43 0.34 -0.56 -23.86
CA GLY A 43 -0.78 -0.01 -23.11
C GLY A 43 -1.01 -0.69 -21.75
N SER A 44 -2.10 -0.31 -21.10
CA SER A 44 -2.49 -0.84 -19.80
C SER A 44 -2.93 -2.30 -19.92
N ILE A 45 -2.43 -3.15 -19.02
CA ILE A 45 -2.80 -4.57 -18.90
C ILE A 45 -3.92 -4.81 -17.88
N GLY A 46 -4.33 -3.76 -17.16
CA GLY A 46 -5.41 -3.84 -16.19
C GLY A 46 -5.58 -2.53 -15.44
N ASN A 47 -6.76 -2.31 -14.88
CA ASN A 47 -7.07 -1.11 -14.11
C ASN A 47 -7.78 -1.45 -12.81
N ILE A 48 -7.46 -0.69 -11.77
CA ILE A 48 -8.14 -0.72 -10.49
C ILE A 48 -8.97 0.55 -10.41
N ALA A 49 -10.30 0.42 -10.55
CA ALA A 49 -11.24 1.53 -10.42
C ALA A 49 -11.35 1.96 -8.95
N LEU A 50 -10.47 2.87 -8.55
CA LEU A 50 -10.40 3.37 -7.19
C LEU A 50 -10.12 4.87 -7.21
N GLU A 51 -11.17 5.64 -6.94
CA GLU A 51 -11.04 7.08 -6.84
C GLU A 51 -10.25 7.48 -5.61
N ASN A 52 -9.53 8.60 -5.72
CA ASN A 52 -8.79 9.18 -4.60
C ASN A 52 -7.67 8.29 -4.05
N ALA A 53 -7.13 7.36 -4.84
CA ALA A 53 -5.94 6.63 -4.46
C ALA A 53 -4.77 7.62 -4.24
N ALA A 54 -4.12 7.54 -3.08
CA ALA A 54 -3.02 8.44 -2.72
C ALA A 54 -1.65 7.76 -2.83
N SER A 55 -1.57 6.48 -2.49
CA SER A 55 -0.34 5.69 -2.62
C SER A 55 -0.65 4.22 -2.90
N PHE A 56 0.35 3.49 -3.38
CA PHE A 56 0.26 2.06 -3.66
C PHE A 56 1.57 1.36 -3.28
N SER A 57 1.49 0.05 -3.06
CA SER A 57 2.66 -0.81 -2.85
C SER A 57 2.43 -2.16 -3.49
N VAL A 58 3.45 -2.68 -4.17
CA VAL A 58 3.41 -4.01 -4.78
C VAL A 58 4.00 -5.04 -3.80
N ALA A 59 3.36 -6.20 -3.66
CA ALA A 59 3.87 -7.26 -2.82
C ALA A 59 5.17 -7.85 -3.41
N PRO A 60 6.23 -8.04 -2.60
CA PRO A 60 7.41 -8.79 -3.00
C PRO A 60 7.08 -10.28 -3.09
N GLY A 61 7.96 -11.06 -3.72
CA GLY A 61 7.85 -12.52 -3.79
C GLY A 61 7.25 -13.02 -5.11
N GLY A 62 6.82 -14.28 -5.09
CA GLY A 62 6.29 -14.99 -6.26
C GLY A 62 4.77 -14.91 -6.38
N LEU A 63 4.22 -15.72 -7.29
CA LEU A 63 2.77 -15.82 -7.48
C LEU A 63 2.05 -16.34 -6.20
N PRO A 64 0.83 -15.86 -5.90
CA PRO A 64 0.09 -14.83 -6.63
C PRO A 64 0.54 -13.41 -6.25
N TYR A 65 0.83 -12.57 -7.25
CA TYR A 65 1.19 -11.18 -7.05
C TYR A 65 0.00 -10.35 -6.54
N LYS A 66 0.28 -9.35 -5.70
CA LYS A 66 -0.75 -8.49 -5.10
C LYS A 66 -0.31 -7.03 -5.14
N ILE A 67 -1.29 -6.13 -5.18
CA ILE A 67 -1.10 -4.69 -5.13
C ILE A 67 -1.95 -4.14 -3.99
N ALA A 68 -1.34 -3.44 -3.04
CA ALA A 68 -2.04 -2.67 -2.03
C ALA A 68 -2.21 -1.23 -2.51
N VAL A 69 -3.39 -0.66 -2.32
CA VAL A 69 -3.70 0.73 -2.67
C VAL A 69 -4.32 1.41 -1.46
N PHE A 70 -3.79 2.58 -1.11
CA PHE A 70 -4.27 3.43 -0.04
C PHE A 70 -5.20 4.52 -0.59
N VAL A 71 -6.32 4.71 0.09
CA VAL A 71 -7.29 5.78 -0.14
C VAL A 71 -7.47 6.54 1.18
N PRO A 72 -7.08 7.83 1.26
CA PRO A 72 -7.26 8.64 2.45
C PRO A 72 -8.73 9.04 2.62
N GLU A 73 -9.04 9.61 3.80
CA GLU A 73 -10.37 10.09 4.11
C GLU A 73 -10.84 11.15 3.11
N LYS A 74 -12.11 11.06 2.71
CA LYS A 74 -12.71 12.07 1.83
C LYS A 74 -14.22 12.12 2.01
N LYS A 75 -14.73 13.33 2.27
CA LYS A 75 -16.19 13.60 2.36
C LYS A 75 -16.91 12.63 3.29
N GLY A 76 -16.35 12.40 4.49
CA GLY A 76 -16.94 11.51 5.50
C GLY A 76 -16.77 10.00 5.24
N LYS A 77 -16.13 9.59 4.13
CA LYS A 77 -15.70 8.19 3.95
C LYS A 77 -14.38 7.96 4.70
N PRO A 78 -14.27 6.87 5.48
CA PRO A 78 -13.03 6.54 6.19
C PRO A 78 -11.90 6.23 5.22
N ALA A 79 -10.67 6.37 5.70
CA ALA A 79 -9.50 5.96 4.95
C ALA A 79 -9.44 4.43 4.89
N SER A 80 -8.82 3.89 3.85
CA SER A 80 -8.69 2.44 3.67
C SER A 80 -7.44 2.05 2.89
N VAL A 81 -6.89 0.89 3.23
CA VAL A 81 -5.96 0.15 2.37
C VAL A 81 -6.67 -1.07 1.83
N ARG A 82 -6.56 -1.30 0.52
CA ARG A 82 -7.21 -2.40 -0.21
C ARG A 82 -6.16 -3.20 -0.96
N ILE A 83 -6.23 -4.52 -0.86
CA ILE A 83 -5.32 -5.45 -1.54
C ILE A 83 -6.04 -6.06 -2.74
N PHE A 84 -5.45 -5.92 -3.92
CA PHE A 84 -5.95 -6.46 -5.18
C PHE A 84 -5.04 -7.57 -5.69
N PRO A 85 -5.60 -8.61 -6.32
CA PRO A 85 -4.79 -9.58 -7.05
C PRO A 85 -4.19 -8.92 -8.29
N PHE A 86 -3.04 -9.41 -8.74
CA PHE A 86 -2.44 -9.02 -10.01
C PHE A 86 -2.37 -10.24 -10.95
N PRO A 87 -2.75 -10.09 -12.25
CA PRO A 87 -3.24 -8.86 -12.87
C PRO A 87 -4.65 -8.47 -12.38
N PRO A 88 -4.92 -7.17 -12.17
CA PRO A 88 -6.25 -6.72 -11.77
C PRO A 88 -7.23 -6.94 -12.93
N ASN A 89 -8.39 -7.53 -12.64
CA ASN A 89 -9.47 -7.64 -13.60
C ASN A 89 -10.59 -6.66 -13.23
N ALA A 90 -11.34 -6.18 -14.22
CA ALA A 90 -12.37 -5.15 -14.03
C ALA A 90 -13.56 -5.62 -13.16
N ALA A 91 -13.69 -6.92 -12.90
CA ALA A 91 -14.79 -7.53 -12.16
C ALA A 91 -14.45 -7.88 -10.70
N GLN A 92 -13.17 -7.96 -10.33
CA GLN A 92 -12.74 -8.40 -9.00
C GLN A 92 -12.72 -7.24 -8.03
N SER A 93 -13.48 -7.41 -6.95
CA SER A 93 -13.25 -6.70 -5.70
C SER A 93 -11.88 -7.05 -5.12
N HIS A 94 -11.38 -6.19 -4.24
CA HIS A 94 -10.18 -6.43 -3.45
C HIS A 94 -10.31 -7.76 -2.68
N VAL A 95 -9.20 -8.50 -2.53
CA VAL A 95 -9.15 -9.76 -1.78
C VAL A 95 -9.11 -9.54 -0.27
N ALA A 96 -8.68 -8.37 0.17
CA ALA A 96 -8.70 -7.94 1.55
C ALA A 96 -8.71 -6.41 1.62
N PHE A 97 -9.26 -5.85 2.68
CA PHE A 97 -9.13 -4.42 2.97
C PHE A 97 -9.20 -4.15 4.46
N LYS A 98 -8.68 -3.00 4.87
CA LYS A 98 -8.88 -2.44 6.20
C LYS A 98 -9.23 -0.97 6.07
N SER A 99 -10.30 -0.57 6.74
CA SER A 99 -10.67 0.83 6.91
C SER A 99 -10.27 1.31 8.30
N PHE A 100 -9.96 2.60 8.41
CA PHE A 100 -9.54 3.25 9.64
C PHE A 100 -9.98 4.72 9.61
N TYR A 101 -10.24 5.27 10.79
CA TYR A 101 -10.58 6.68 10.99
C TYR A 101 -9.34 7.45 11.42
N LYS A 102 -9.24 8.71 11.03
CA LYS A 102 -8.11 9.60 11.31
C LYS A 102 -6.79 8.96 10.86
N ALA A 103 -6.60 8.78 9.56
CA ALA A 103 -5.28 8.42 9.03
C ALA A 103 -4.98 9.29 7.83
N GLN A 104 -3.95 10.09 7.96
CA GLN A 104 -3.51 11.01 6.91
C GLN A 104 -2.44 10.35 6.03
N ASP A 105 -1.56 9.56 6.65
CA ASP A 105 -0.51 8.82 5.96
C ASP A 105 -0.48 7.35 6.38
N VAL A 106 0.02 6.50 5.49
CA VAL A 106 0.20 5.08 5.74
C VAL A 106 1.53 4.55 5.25
N LYS A 107 2.16 3.69 6.05
CA LYS A 107 3.27 2.84 5.63
C LYS A 107 2.76 1.42 5.40
N MET A 108 2.97 0.92 4.19
CA MET A 108 2.61 -0.43 3.78
C MET A 108 3.86 -1.32 3.79
N LYS A 109 3.98 -2.19 4.79
CA LYS A 109 5.12 -3.10 4.99
C LYS A 109 4.71 -4.54 4.66
N TRP A 110 5.04 -5.00 3.47
CA TRP A 110 4.79 -6.38 3.06
C TRP A 110 5.70 -7.37 3.76
N ALA A 111 5.18 -8.57 4.06
CA ALA A 111 6.02 -9.71 4.39
C ALA A 111 6.98 -10.01 3.24
N PRO A 112 8.22 -10.48 3.49
CA PRO A 112 9.20 -10.77 2.43
C PRO A 112 8.68 -11.71 1.32
N ASN A 113 7.78 -12.64 1.65
CA ASN A 113 7.14 -13.54 0.68
C ASN A 113 5.83 -13.01 0.06
N GLY A 114 5.38 -11.80 0.41
CA GLY A 114 4.14 -11.20 -0.09
C GLY A 114 2.84 -11.83 0.43
N SER A 115 2.90 -12.69 1.45
CA SER A 115 1.72 -13.36 1.99
C SER A 115 0.79 -12.41 2.74
N ALA A 116 1.38 -11.41 3.39
CA ALA A 116 0.72 -10.51 4.34
C ALA A 116 1.25 -9.08 4.25
N LEU A 117 0.45 -8.13 4.74
CA LEU A 117 0.75 -6.71 4.76
C LEU A 117 0.52 -6.16 6.17
N ILE A 118 1.50 -5.41 6.68
CA ILE A 118 1.34 -4.56 7.85
C ILE A 118 1.08 -3.13 7.36
N ILE A 119 0.07 -2.49 7.94
CA ILE A 119 -0.29 -1.10 7.69
C ILE A 119 -0.03 -0.33 8.97
N GLU A 120 0.91 0.60 8.93
CA GLU A 120 1.04 1.63 9.97
C GLU A 120 0.33 2.88 9.49
N THR A 121 -0.55 3.42 10.31
CA THR A 121 -1.25 4.68 10.06
C THR A 121 -0.71 5.75 11.01
N SER A 122 -0.56 6.98 10.54
CA SER A 122 -0.21 8.13 11.38
C SER A 122 -1.19 9.28 11.21
N THR A 123 -1.45 9.97 12.32
CA THR A 123 -2.19 11.24 12.37
C THR A 123 -1.22 12.40 12.55
N ASP A 124 -1.47 13.51 11.88
CA ASP A 124 -0.80 14.77 12.19
C ASP A 124 -1.40 15.38 13.46
N VAL A 125 -0.58 16.12 14.21
CA VAL A 125 -0.82 16.54 15.59
C VAL A 125 -2.17 17.21 15.77
N ASP A 126 -2.91 16.76 16.79
CA ASP A 126 -4.19 17.36 17.20
C ASP A 126 -3.99 18.85 17.49
N THR A 127 -4.67 19.71 16.73
CA THR A 127 -4.73 21.17 16.97
C THR A 127 -5.36 21.54 18.32
N SER A 128 -5.79 20.56 19.13
CA SER A 128 -6.26 20.74 20.51
C SER A 128 -5.15 20.80 21.58
N GLY A 129 -3.88 20.51 21.23
CA GLY A 129 -2.76 20.63 22.18
C GLY A 129 -2.74 19.58 23.31
N LYS A 130 -3.50 18.49 23.19
CA LYS A 130 -3.57 17.43 24.23
C LYS A 130 -2.70 16.20 23.95
N SER A 131 -2.11 16.07 22.75
CA SER A 131 -1.25 14.94 22.40
C SER A 131 -0.05 15.44 21.58
N TYR A 132 1.08 15.63 22.24
CA TYR A 132 2.35 16.08 21.61
C TYR A 132 3.00 15.03 20.69
N TYR A 133 2.46 13.82 20.65
CA TYR A 133 2.90 12.72 19.81
C TYR A 133 1.64 12.13 19.16
N GLY A 134 1.52 12.24 17.84
CA GLY A 134 0.36 11.73 17.10
C GLY A 134 0.04 10.27 17.42
N GLU A 135 -1.19 9.85 17.11
CA GLU A 135 -1.63 8.47 17.29
C GLU A 135 -1.10 7.60 16.14
N THR A 136 -0.39 6.52 16.46
CA THR A 136 0.08 5.52 15.50
C THR A 136 -0.67 4.21 15.72
N ASN A 137 -1.46 3.79 14.73
CA ASN A 137 -2.20 2.52 14.77
C ASN A 137 -1.60 1.52 13.78
N LEU A 138 -1.37 0.29 14.25
CA LEU A 138 -0.90 -0.83 13.42
C LEU A 138 -2.05 -1.77 13.09
N PHE A 139 -2.14 -2.13 11.81
CA PHE A 139 -3.07 -3.14 11.33
C PHE A 139 -2.34 -4.23 10.58
N TYR A 140 -2.66 -5.47 10.92
CA TYR A 140 -2.24 -6.66 10.20
C TYR A 140 -3.32 -7.05 9.18
N VAL A 141 -2.92 -7.35 7.94
CA VAL A 141 -3.83 -7.82 6.89
C VAL A 141 -3.17 -8.99 6.15
N GLN A 142 -3.75 -10.19 6.31
CA GLN A 142 -3.45 -11.36 5.49
C GLN A 142 -4.53 -11.54 4.41
N SER A 143 -4.37 -12.54 3.53
CA SER A 143 -5.45 -12.98 2.63
C SER A 143 -6.70 -13.44 3.39
N ILE A 144 -6.58 -13.71 4.68
CA ILE A 144 -7.66 -13.93 5.63
C ILE A 144 -7.60 -12.76 6.64
N PRO A 145 -8.69 -12.01 6.85
CA PRO A 145 -8.64 -10.81 7.69
C PRO A 145 -8.42 -11.18 9.17
N LEU A 146 -7.18 -11.03 9.64
CA LEU A 146 -6.83 -11.09 11.06
C LEU A 146 -6.31 -9.71 11.47
N THR A 147 -7.08 -8.96 12.25
CA THR A 147 -6.67 -7.62 12.71
C THR A 147 -6.37 -7.62 14.19
N LYS A 148 -5.14 -7.25 14.55
CA LYS A 148 -4.78 -6.81 15.91
C LYS A 148 -4.59 -5.31 15.88
N GLU A 149 -5.07 -4.62 16.91
CA GLU A 149 -5.06 -3.15 17.04
C GLU A 149 -4.27 -2.77 18.30
N GLY A 150 -3.53 -1.66 18.25
CA GLY A 150 -2.77 -1.12 19.38
C GLY A 150 -1.77 -0.04 18.97
N THR A 151 -1.36 0.77 19.94
CA THR A 151 -0.32 1.81 19.78
C THR A 151 1.06 1.18 19.63
N VAL A 152 1.69 1.37 18.47
CA VAL A 152 2.97 0.74 18.10
C VAL A 152 4.02 1.81 17.83
N HIS A 153 5.24 1.58 18.34
CA HIS A 153 6.42 2.41 18.07
C HIS A 153 7.19 1.93 16.84
N ASP A 154 7.37 0.63 16.69
CA ASP A 154 7.99 0.03 15.51
C ASP A 154 7.51 -1.41 15.28
N VAL A 155 7.59 -1.85 14.03
CA VAL A 155 7.31 -3.21 13.59
C VAL A 155 8.26 -3.64 12.49
N GLN A 156 8.80 -4.85 12.63
CA GLN A 156 9.70 -5.45 11.65
C GLN A 156 9.31 -6.88 11.36
N TRP A 157 9.27 -7.22 10.08
CA TRP A 157 9.03 -8.58 9.61
C TRP A 157 10.22 -9.49 9.88
N ASP A 158 9.95 -10.74 10.26
CA ASP A 158 10.94 -11.80 10.19
C ASP A 158 11.34 -12.01 8.72
N PRO A 159 12.64 -12.06 8.37
CA PRO A 159 13.10 -12.29 7.00
C PRO A 159 12.53 -13.57 6.35
N THR A 160 12.16 -14.57 7.16
CA THR A 160 11.55 -15.84 6.74
C THR A 160 10.02 -15.77 6.57
N SER A 161 9.41 -14.60 6.84
CA SER A 161 7.95 -14.36 6.76
C SER A 161 7.09 -15.21 7.71
N LYS A 162 7.68 -15.76 8.78
CA LYS A 162 6.98 -16.61 9.78
C LYS A 162 6.38 -15.84 10.97
N GLY A 163 6.65 -14.54 11.03
CA GLY A 163 6.20 -13.69 12.13
C GLY A 163 6.76 -12.28 11.99
N PHE A 164 6.49 -11.47 12.99
CA PHE A 164 6.98 -10.10 13.08
C PHE A 164 7.12 -9.71 14.54
N VAL A 165 7.99 -8.73 14.80
CA VAL A 165 8.20 -8.17 16.14
C VAL A 165 7.53 -6.80 16.20
N VAL A 166 6.76 -6.56 17.26
CA VAL A 166 6.09 -5.29 17.53
C VAL A 166 6.63 -4.71 18.83
N ILE A 167 7.03 -3.43 18.80
CA ILE A 167 7.35 -2.66 20.01
C ILE A 167 6.16 -1.75 20.31
N ALA A 168 5.50 -1.92 21.45
CA ALA A 168 4.24 -1.23 21.78
C ALA A 168 4.21 -0.67 23.22
N GLY A 169 3.34 0.31 23.47
CA GLY A 169 2.99 0.74 24.83
C GLY A 169 3.35 2.19 25.18
N ALA A 170 2.60 2.76 26.12
CA ALA A 170 2.94 4.02 26.79
C ALA A 170 4.19 3.79 27.64
N MET A 171 5.16 4.71 27.59
CA MET A 171 6.45 4.51 28.27
C MET A 171 6.28 4.16 29.76
N PRO A 172 7.05 3.18 30.28
CA PRO A 172 8.08 2.41 29.58
C PRO A 172 7.49 1.28 28.71
N SER A 173 8.02 1.15 27.49
CA SER A 173 7.51 0.31 26.40
C SER A 173 7.62 -1.20 26.64
N ASN A 174 6.58 -1.97 26.28
CA ASN A 174 6.56 -3.44 26.27
C ASN A 174 6.84 -3.98 24.86
N ALA A 175 7.75 -4.94 24.71
CA ALA A 175 8.02 -5.62 23.43
C ALA A 175 7.16 -6.90 23.33
N THR A 176 6.41 -7.06 22.24
CA THR A 176 5.60 -8.26 21.96
C THR A 176 6.08 -8.94 20.69
N VAL A 177 6.46 -10.22 20.79
CA VAL A 177 6.79 -11.07 19.62
C VAL A 177 5.54 -11.85 19.21
N SER A 178 5.11 -11.73 17.96
CA SER A 178 3.99 -12.51 17.41
C SER A 178 4.53 -13.55 16.42
N ARG A 179 4.38 -14.85 16.75
CA ARG A 179 4.69 -15.98 15.85
C ARG A 179 3.39 -16.54 15.27
N ASP A 180 3.37 -16.79 13.97
CA ASP A 180 2.24 -17.46 13.32
C ASP A 180 2.33 -18.97 13.61
N HIS A 181 1.32 -19.54 14.30
CA HIS A 181 1.18 -20.99 14.49
C HIS A 181 0.16 -21.49 13.47
N MET A 182 0.63 -21.97 12.32
CA MET A 182 -0.17 -22.82 11.45
C MET A 182 -0.02 -24.26 11.94
N THR A 183 -1.09 -24.82 12.50
CA THR A 183 -1.25 -26.27 12.73
C THR A 183 -1.95 -26.87 11.51
#